data_AF-A0AAE4BL36-F1
#
_entry.id   AF-A0AAE4BL36-F1
#
_cell.length_a   1.000
_cell.length_b   1.000
_cell.length_c   1.000
_cell.angle_alpha   90.00
_cell.angle_beta   90.00
_cell.angle_gamma   90.00
#
_symmetry.space_group_name_H-M   'P 1'
#
loop_
_entity.id
_entity.type
_entity.pdbx_description
1 polymer ?
#
loop_
_entity_poly.entity_id
_entity_poly.type
_entity_poly.pdbx_seq_one_letter_code
_entity_poly.pdbx_strand_id
1 'polypeptide(L)'
;MTRRTAGLSILEILISIVIIAILVGIAVPRLKATTAASQENGAVSAFTLMIKNGASYAGSRKTTLALERSGAVIRFVETSTSAMPDDDFQVTVPASMTVNVPQGRSLTFGPTGFITNRGGLPNPVTLTSSIGGGRTWQLSVSTIGEVRSTP
;
A
#
# COMPACT_ATOMS: atom_id res chain seq x y z
N MET A 1 44.26 17.40 -43.12
CA MET A 1 42.93 16.93 -42.68
C MET A 1 42.46 17.82 -41.54
N THR A 2 41.68 18.85 -41.83
CA THR A 2 41.13 19.78 -40.83
C THR A 2 39.86 19.18 -40.24
N ARG A 3 39.91 18.77 -38.95
CA ARG A 3 38.70 18.42 -38.18
C ARG A 3 37.80 19.67 -38.11
N ARG A 4 36.64 19.63 -38.74
CA ARG A 4 35.57 20.59 -38.45
C ARG A 4 35.06 20.29 -37.04
N THR A 5 35.37 21.16 -36.10
CA THR A 5 34.76 21.16 -34.77
C THR A 5 33.29 21.51 -34.98
N ALA A 6 32.40 20.51 -34.87
CA ALA A 6 30.97 20.75 -34.89
C ALA A 6 30.59 21.50 -33.61
N GLY A 7 30.35 22.81 -33.72
CA GLY A 7 29.80 23.64 -32.64
C GLY A 7 28.28 23.73 -32.80
N LEU A 8 27.54 23.62 -31.70
CA LEU A 8 26.10 23.84 -31.71
C LEU A 8 25.79 25.30 -32.07
N SER A 9 24.95 25.53 -33.08
CA SER A 9 24.40 26.86 -33.33
C SER A 9 23.41 27.26 -32.24
N ILE A 10 23.27 28.57 -31.99
CA ILE A 10 22.28 29.11 -31.05
C ILE A 10 20.87 28.61 -31.39
N LEU A 11 20.57 28.49 -32.68
CA LEU A 11 19.29 27.98 -33.18
C LEU A 11 19.09 26.49 -32.85
N GLU A 12 20.13 25.65 -32.97
CA GLU A 12 20.06 24.24 -32.56
C GLU A 12 19.90 24.08 -31.05
N ILE A 13 20.52 24.93 -30.24
CA ILE A 13 20.31 24.94 -28.79
C ILE A 13 18.85 25.29 -28.48
N LEU A 14 18.30 26.31 -29.14
CA LEU A 14 16.91 26.73 -28.95
C LEU A 14 15.92 25.61 -29.31
N ILE A 15 16.15 24.95 -30.45
CA ILE A 15 15.33 23.81 -30.91
C ILE A 15 15.45 22.64 -29.93
N SER A 16 16.67 22.34 -29.46
CA SER A 16 16.90 21.26 -28.50
C SER A 16 16.17 21.49 -27.19
N ILE A 17 16.18 22.72 -26.66
CA ILE A 17 15.45 23.08 -25.43
C ILE A 17 13.94 22.92 -25.63
N VAL A 18 13.40 23.34 -26.78
CA VAL A 18 11.97 23.17 -27.09
C VAL A 18 11.58 21.69 -27.15
N ILE A 19 12.39 20.85 -27.80
CA ILE A 19 12.15 19.41 -27.86
C ILE A 19 12.19 18.80 -26.45
N ILE A 20 13.19 19.15 -25.64
CA ILE A 20 13.29 18.69 -24.25
C ILE A 20 12.07 19.14 -23.44
N ALA A 21 11.64 20.39 -23.55
CA ALA A 21 10.48 20.91 -22.82
C ALA A 21 9.19 20.15 -23.18
N ILE A 22 8.97 19.84 -24.46
CA ILE A 22 7.83 19.04 -24.91
C ILE A 22 7.91 17.62 -24.35
N LEU A 23 9.09 16.98 -24.42
CA LEU A 23 9.30 15.63 -23.89
C LEU A 23 9.06 15.56 -22.38
N VAL A 24 9.60 16.52 -21.62
CA VAL A 24 9.39 16.63 -20.16
C VAL A 24 7.92 16.87 -19.83
N GLY A 25 7.25 17.77 -20.58
CA GLY A 25 5.83 18.07 -20.40
C GLY A 25 4.91 16.86 -20.54
N ILE A 26 5.26 15.91 -21.42
CA ILE A 26 4.49 14.66 -21.63
C ILE A 26 4.92 13.56 -20.65
N ALA A 27 6.22 13.43 -20.37
CA ALA A 27 6.76 12.34 -19.57
C ALA A 27 6.42 12.46 -18.09
N VAL A 28 6.53 13.66 -17.51
CA VAL A 28 6.36 13.87 -16.06
C VAL A 28 4.95 13.50 -15.55
N PRO A 29 3.85 13.92 -16.21
CA PRO A 29 2.50 13.54 -15.76
C PRO A 29 2.27 12.03 -15.79
N ARG A 30 2.78 11.34 -16.82
CA ARG A 30 2.64 9.88 -16.96
C ARG A 30 3.39 9.12 -15.87
N LEU A 31 4.62 9.56 -15.54
CA LEU A 31 5.41 8.96 -14.46
C LEU A 31 4.73 9.12 -13.09
N LYS A 32 4.09 10.26 -12.82
CA LYS A 32 3.34 10.48 -11.58
C LYS A 32 2.09 9.60 -11.49
N ALA A 33 1.34 9.43 -12.59
CA ALA A 33 0.16 8.58 -12.60
C ALA A 33 0.50 7.08 -12.41
N THR A 34 1.58 6.61 -13.05
CA THR A 34 2.03 5.21 -12.92
C THR A 34 2.51 4.89 -11.51
N THR A 35 3.26 5.79 -10.87
CA THR A 35 3.74 5.59 -9.50
C THR A 35 2.58 5.59 -8.48
N ALA A 36 1.57 6.44 -8.67
CA ALA A 36 0.36 6.45 -7.85
C ALA A 36 -0.41 5.12 -7.94
N ALA A 37 -0.70 4.64 -9.15
CA ALA A 37 -1.41 3.38 -9.35
C ALA A 37 -0.65 2.17 -8.78
N SER A 38 0.69 2.18 -8.91
CA SER A 38 1.55 1.14 -8.32
C SER A 38 1.49 1.16 -6.79
N GLN A 39 1.53 2.34 -6.16
CA GLN A 39 1.42 2.48 -4.70
C GLN A 39 0.05 2.01 -4.19
N GLU A 40 -1.04 2.38 -4.87
CA GLU A 40 -2.40 1.97 -4.50
C GLU A 40 -2.56 0.44 -4.53
N ASN A 41 -2.19 -0.18 -5.64
CA ASN A 41 -2.26 -1.64 -5.79
C ASN A 41 -1.33 -2.36 -4.81
N GLY A 42 -0.14 -1.80 -4.58
CA GLY A 42 0.82 -2.33 -3.62
C GLY A 42 0.27 -2.34 -2.19
N ALA A 43 -0.36 -1.24 -1.75
CA ALA A 43 -0.95 -1.13 -0.42
C ALA A 43 -2.12 -2.10 -0.22
N VAL A 44 -3.02 -2.20 -1.21
CA VAL A 44 -4.15 -3.14 -1.19
C VAL A 44 -3.66 -4.60 -1.14
N SER A 45 -2.66 -4.93 -1.96
CA SER A 45 -2.08 -6.28 -2.02
C SER A 45 -1.35 -6.63 -0.71
N ALA A 46 -0.54 -5.72 -0.18
CA ALA A 46 0.18 -5.90 1.08
C ALA A 46 -0.79 -6.11 2.25
N PHE A 47 -1.85 -5.29 2.35
CA PHE A 47 -2.88 -5.49 3.37
C PHE A 47 -3.56 -6.85 3.23
N THR A 48 -3.94 -7.23 2.01
CA THR A 48 -4.58 -8.51 1.72
C THR A 48 -3.70 -9.69 2.11
N LEU A 49 -2.42 -9.66 1.74
CA LEU A 49 -1.44 -10.69 2.07
C LEU A 49 -1.23 -10.78 3.59
N MET A 50 -1.07 -9.64 4.25
CA MET A 50 -0.91 -9.57 5.70
C MET A 50 -2.09 -10.22 6.44
N ILE A 51 -3.34 -9.94 6.05
CA ILE A 51 -4.53 -10.58 6.65
C ILE A 51 -4.53 -12.09 6.44
N LYS A 52 -4.23 -12.56 5.21
CA LYS A 52 -4.17 -14.01 4.89
C LYS A 52 -3.07 -14.73 5.66
N ASN A 53 -1.91 -14.10 5.79
CA ASN A 53 -0.79 -14.61 6.57
C ASN A 53 -1.15 -14.66 8.06
N GLY A 54 -1.81 -13.62 8.59
CA GLY A 54 -2.34 -13.58 9.95
C GLY A 54 -3.27 -14.76 10.26
N ALA A 55 -4.28 -15.00 9.42
CA ALA A 55 -5.22 -16.10 9.58
C ALA A 55 -4.49 -17.47 9.55
N SER A 56 -3.61 -17.66 8.57
CA SER A 56 -2.84 -18.90 8.39
C SER A 56 -1.88 -19.17 9.56
N TYR A 57 -1.19 -18.14 10.02
CA TYR A 57 -0.25 -18.24 11.13
C TYR A 57 -0.96 -18.57 12.44
N ALA A 58 -2.05 -17.87 12.76
CA ALA A 58 -2.84 -18.14 13.96
C ALA A 58 -3.35 -19.59 14.00
N GLY A 59 -3.85 -20.08 12.85
CA GLY A 59 -4.33 -21.47 12.71
C GLY A 59 -3.22 -22.53 12.77
N SER A 60 -2.05 -22.24 12.22
CA SER A 60 -0.89 -23.14 12.19
C SER A 60 -0.20 -23.24 13.54
N ARG A 61 0.05 -22.10 14.19
CA ARG A 61 0.74 -22.02 15.49
C ARG A 61 -0.18 -22.18 16.70
N LYS A 62 -1.49 -22.33 16.48
CA LYS A 62 -2.51 -22.40 17.53
C LYS A 62 -2.43 -21.24 18.51
N THR A 63 -2.16 -20.05 17.98
CA THR A 63 -2.01 -18.82 18.76
C THR A 63 -3.08 -17.79 18.42
N THR A 64 -3.18 -16.76 19.24
CA THR A 64 -4.12 -15.64 19.07
C THR A 64 -3.37 -14.42 18.59
N LEU A 65 -3.68 -13.94 17.39
CA LEU A 65 -3.10 -12.73 16.81
C LEU A 65 -4.09 -11.57 16.86
N ALA A 66 -3.66 -10.41 17.28
CA ALA A 66 -4.42 -9.17 17.24
C ALA A 66 -3.85 -8.23 16.16
N LEU A 67 -4.72 -7.68 15.31
CA LEU A 67 -4.39 -6.58 14.42
C LEU A 67 -4.37 -5.30 15.24
N GLU A 68 -3.25 -4.61 15.23
CA GLU A 68 -3.03 -3.36 15.94
C GLU A 68 -2.59 -2.28 14.94
N ARG A 69 -3.22 -1.11 15.03
CA ARG A 69 -2.76 0.08 14.31
C ARG A 69 -2.09 1.05 15.29
N SER A 70 -0.89 1.49 14.91
CA SER A 70 -0.16 2.57 15.56
C SER A 70 0.28 3.60 14.51
N GLY A 71 -0.45 4.71 14.43
CA GLY A 71 -0.21 5.75 13.43
C GLY A 71 -0.48 5.26 12.00
N ALA A 72 0.57 5.21 11.18
CA ALA A 72 0.54 4.72 9.80
C ALA A 72 0.86 3.22 9.68
N VAL A 73 1.33 2.58 10.75
CA VAL A 73 1.69 1.16 10.74
C VAL A 73 0.51 0.34 11.24
N ILE A 74 0.14 -0.67 10.46
CA ILE A 74 -0.81 -1.72 10.85
C ILE A 74 -0.02 -3.01 10.95
N ARG A 75 -0.14 -3.73 12.07
CA ARG A 75 0.61 -4.98 12.28
C ARG A 75 -0.19 -6.02 13.03
N PHE A 76 0.19 -7.29 12.89
CA PHE A 76 -0.25 -8.34 13.80
C PHE A 76 0.73 -8.52 14.96
N VAL A 77 0.17 -8.60 16.17
CA VAL A 77 0.89 -8.93 17.39
C VAL A 77 0.26 -10.14 18.05
N GLU A 78 1.07 -10.99 18.65
CA GLU A 78 0.55 -12.10 19.45
C GLU A 78 -0.03 -11.57 20.77
N THR A 79 -1.22 -12.04 21.15
CA THR A 79 -1.94 -11.46 22.29
C THR A 79 -1.26 -11.76 23.63
N SER A 80 -0.55 -12.89 23.74
CA SER A 80 0.14 -13.34 24.95
C SER A 80 1.46 -12.60 25.19
N THR A 81 2.23 -12.35 24.14
CA THR A 81 3.60 -11.80 24.22
C THR A 81 3.69 -10.35 23.74
N SER A 82 2.68 -9.85 23.03
CA SER A 82 2.71 -8.60 22.26
C SER A 82 3.87 -8.53 21.25
N ALA A 83 4.47 -9.67 20.92
CA ALA A 83 5.53 -9.76 19.92
C ALA A 83 4.93 -9.82 18.51
N MET A 84 5.62 -9.19 17.56
CA MET A 84 5.33 -9.37 16.15
C MET A 84 5.97 -10.69 15.67
N PRO A 85 5.25 -11.57 14.97
CA PRO A 85 5.80 -12.85 14.53
C PRO A 85 6.93 -12.73 13.50
N ASP A 86 6.78 -11.83 12.53
CA ASP A 86 7.71 -11.61 11.41
C ASP A 86 7.43 -10.24 10.76
N ASP A 87 8.36 -9.73 9.95
CA ASP A 87 8.25 -8.45 9.24
C ASP A 87 7.13 -8.43 8.19
N ASP A 88 6.70 -9.60 7.70
CA ASP A 88 5.56 -9.73 6.77
C ASP A 88 4.19 -9.52 7.45
N PHE A 89 4.17 -9.38 8.77
CA PHE A 89 2.95 -9.13 9.56
C PHE A 89 2.71 -7.64 9.81
N GLN A 90 3.44 -6.75 9.14
CA GLN A 90 3.22 -5.31 9.19
C GLN A 90 3.06 -4.71 7.79
N VAL A 91 2.23 -3.68 7.70
CA VAL A 91 2.09 -2.84 6.53
C VAL A 91 2.11 -1.38 6.96
N THR A 92 2.93 -0.59 6.29
CA THR A 92 2.96 0.86 6.46
C THR A 92 2.06 1.48 5.40
N VAL A 93 1.01 2.17 5.85
CA VAL A 93 0.11 2.92 4.97
C VAL A 93 0.90 4.11 4.40
N PRO A 94 1.03 4.23 3.07
CA PRO A 94 1.73 5.35 2.46
C PRO A 94 1.08 6.69 2.85
N ALA A 95 1.87 7.76 2.96
CA ALA A 95 1.35 9.11 3.28
C ALA A 95 0.35 9.63 2.22
N SER A 96 0.39 9.06 1.02
CA SER A 96 -0.55 9.29 -0.08
C SER A 96 -1.89 8.57 0.10
N MET A 97 -2.06 7.75 1.15
CA MET A 97 -3.27 6.99 1.41
C MET A 97 -3.78 7.21 2.84
N THR A 98 -5.09 7.12 3.00
CA THR A 98 -5.76 7.12 4.29
C THR A 98 -6.52 5.81 4.46
N VAL A 99 -6.58 5.32 5.69
CA VAL A 99 -7.25 4.06 6.04
C VAL A 99 -8.20 4.27 7.20
N ASN A 100 -9.37 3.64 7.15
CA ASN A 100 -10.41 3.74 8.19
C ASN A 100 -10.26 2.71 9.35
N VAL A 101 -9.14 1.98 9.43
CA VAL A 101 -8.86 1.06 10.56
C VAL A 101 -8.65 1.90 11.84
N PRO A 102 -9.35 1.65 12.96
CA PRO A 102 -9.17 2.43 14.17
C PRO A 102 -7.77 2.25 14.77
N GLN A 103 -7.31 3.22 15.55
CA GLN A 103 -6.07 3.09 16.32
C GLN A 103 -6.23 2.02 17.41
N GLY A 104 -5.15 1.32 17.75
CA GLY A 104 -5.17 0.22 18.71
C GLY A 104 -5.63 -1.09 18.09
N ARG A 105 -6.13 -2.01 18.94
CA ARG A 105 -6.51 -3.36 18.53
C ARG A 105 -7.90 -3.38 17.88
N SER A 106 -7.96 -3.81 16.63
CA SER A 106 -9.20 -3.76 15.84
C SER A 106 -9.73 -5.12 15.40
N LEU A 107 -8.88 -6.15 15.34
CA LEU A 107 -9.25 -7.49 14.88
C LEU A 107 -8.48 -8.54 15.68
N THR A 108 -9.06 -9.70 15.93
CA THR A 108 -8.38 -10.82 16.56
C THR A 108 -8.67 -12.12 15.82
N PHE A 109 -7.61 -12.83 15.43
CA PHE A 109 -7.64 -14.21 14.98
C PHE A 109 -7.42 -15.15 16.15
N GLY A 110 -8.25 -16.18 16.26
CA GLY A 110 -8.07 -17.23 17.25
C GLY A 110 -7.17 -18.37 16.78
N PRO A 111 -6.91 -19.37 17.66
CA PRO A 111 -6.07 -20.54 17.37
C PRO A 111 -6.55 -21.43 16.21
N THR A 112 -7.79 -21.22 15.74
CA THR A 112 -8.38 -21.89 14.59
C THR A 112 -8.07 -21.19 13.26
N GLY A 113 -7.47 -20.00 13.29
CA GLY A 113 -7.27 -19.14 12.11
C GLY A 113 -8.51 -18.31 11.74
N PHE A 114 -9.63 -18.48 12.46
CA PHE A 114 -10.84 -17.69 12.27
C PHE A 114 -10.82 -16.41 13.10
N ILE A 115 -11.51 -15.39 12.61
CA ILE A 115 -11.74 -14.15 13.36
C ILE A 115 -12.62 -14.48 14.56
N THR A 116 -12.10 -14.24 15.77
CA THR A 116 -12.84 -14.41 17.02
C THR A 116 -13.40 -13.10 17.55
N ASN A 117 -12.76 -11.97 17.22
CA ASN A 117 -13.22 -10.65 17.63
C ASN A 117 -12.94 -9.62 16.53
N ARG A 118 -13.92 -8.76 16.23
CA ARG A 118 -13.82 -7.69 15.22
C ARG A 118 -13.61 -6.29 15.77
N GLY A 119 -13.36 -6.12 17.08
CA GLY A 119 -12.73 -4.97 17.76
C GLY A 119 -12.95 -3.54 17.24
N GLY A 120 -14.00 -3.24 16.48
CA GLY A 120 -14.16 -2.00 15.74
C GLY A 120 -13.53 -1.94 14.34
N LEU A 121 -12.98 -3.03 13.80
CA LEU A 121 -12.59 -3.10 12.38
C LEU A 121 -13.83 -2.86 11.49
N PRO A 122 -13.84 -1.81 10.66
CA PRO A 122 -14.96 -1.53 9.77
C PRO A 122 -15.10 -2.61 8.70
N ASN A 123 -16.33 -2.83 8.25
CA ASN A 123 -16.65 -3.72 7.15
C ASN A 123 -17.53 -2.96 6.14
N PRO A 124 -16.98 -2.42 5.05
CA PRO A 124 -15.61 -2.63 4.54
C PRO A 124 -14.53 -1.75 5.20
N VAL A 125 -13.29 -2.23 5.19
CA VAL A 125 -12.10 -1.41 5.41
C VAL A 125 -11.87 -0.57 4.15
N THR A 126 -11.70 0.73 4.27
CA THR A 126 -11.51 1.65 3.14
C THR A 126 -10.08 2.16 3.10
N LEU A 127 -9.46 2.11 1.92
CA LEU A 127 -8.18 2.74 1.60
C LEU A 127 -8.42 3.83 0.56
N THR A 128 -8.28 5.10 0.94
CA THR A 128 -8.51 6.25 0.06
C THR A 128 -7.18 6.90 -0.32
N SER A 129 -6.89 6.92 -1.62
CA SER A 129 -5.73 7.59 -2.20
C SER A 129 -5.98 9.09 -2.29
N SER A 130 -5.01 9.93 -1.92
CA SER A 130 -5.03 11.37 -2.15
C SER A 130 -4.37 11.77 -3.48
N ILE A 131 -3.81 10.80 -4.21
CA ILE A 131 -3.16 10.99 -5.51
C ILE A 131 -4.10 10.47 -6.62
N GLY A 132 -4.00 11.02 -7.84
CA GLY A 132 -4.64 10.40 -9.01
C GLY A 132 -6.17 10.46 -9.04
N GLY A 133 -6.79 11.40 -8.31
CA GLY A 133 -8.23 11.66 -8.38
C GLY A 133 -9.08 11.05 -7.25
N GLY A 134 -8.47 10.58 -6.15
CA GLY A 134 -9.24 10.28 -4.94
C GLY A 134 -9.83 8.86 -4.85
N ARG A 135 -9.23 7.87 -5.51
CA ARG A 135 -9.78 6.51 -5.56
C ARG A 135 -9.87 5.89 -4.17
N THR A 136 -11.01 5.23 -3.89
CA THR A 136 -11.28 4.61 -2.59
C THR A 136 -11.54 3.13 -2.78
N TRP A 137 -10.62 2.30 -2.29
CA TRP A 137 -10.75 0.86 -2.31
C TRP A 137 -11.50 0.38 -1.07
N GLN A 138 -12.51 -0.45 -1.28
CA GLN A 138 -13.26 -1.13 -0.22
C GLN A 138 -12.77 -2.57 -0.09
N LEU A 139 -12.34 -2.94 1.11
CA LEU A 139 -11.79 -4.23 1.47
C LEU A 139 -12.73 -4.92 2.46
N SER A 140 -13.41 -5.95 1.99
CA SER A 140 -14.26 -6.80 2.84
C SER A 140 -13.45 -7.98 3.35
N VAL A 141 -13.24 -8.03 4.66
CA VAL A 141 -12.56 -9.15 5.33
C VAL A 141 -13.60 -10.16 5.80
N SER A 142 -13.48 -11.42 5.40
CA SER A 142 -14.36 -12.52 5.83
C SER A 142 -13.90 -13.13 7.15
N THR A 143 -14.79 -13.90 7.81
CA THR A 143 -14.47 -14.59 9.08
C THR A 143 -13.30 -15.55 8.98
N ILE A 144 -12.99 -16.03 7.77
CA ILE A 144 -11.89 -16.95 7.49
C ILE A 144 -10.60 -16.24 7.04
N GLY A 145 -10.55 -14.91 7.10
CA GLY A 145 -9.38 -14.13 6.69
C GLY A 145 -9.23 -13.98 5.17
N GLU A 146 -10.28 -14.26 4.38
CA GLU A 146 -10.29 -13.83 2.98
C GLU A 146 -10.54 -12.33 2.89
N VAL A 147 -9.86 -11.68 1.96
CA VAL A 147 -10.07 -10.26 1.66
C VAL A 147 -10.53 -10.13 0.22
N ARG A 148 -11.67 -9.44 0.04
CA ARG A 148 -12.17 -9.04 -1.29
C ARG A 148 -12.03 -7.54 -1.43
N SER A 149 -11.36 -7.11 -2.49
CA SER A 149 -11.14 -5.70 -2.82
C SER A 149 -12.05 -5.25 -3.96
N THR A 150 -12.75 -4.14 -3.79
CA THR A 150 -13.50 -3.44 -4.84
C THR A 150 -13.03 -1.99 -4.92
N PRO A 151 -12.64 -1.48 -6.11
CA PRO A 151 -12.25 -0.07 -6.29
C PRO A 151 -13.44 0.90 -6.24
#